data_AF-A0A401ST32-F1
#
_entry.id   AF-A0A401ST32-F1
#
_cell.length_a   1.000
_cell.length_b   1.000
_cell.length_c   1.000
_cell.angle_alpha   90.00
_cell.angle_beta   90.00
_cell.angle_gamma   90.00
#
_symmetry.space_group_name_H-M   'P 1'
#
loop_
_entity.id
_entity.type
_entity.pdbx_description
1 polymer ?
#
loop_
_entity_poly.entity_id
_entity_poly.type
_entity_poly.pdbx_seq_one_letter_code
_entity_poly.pdbx_strand_id
1 'polypeptide(L)'
;MTTTTENPDAPIINNCMFFIQLEKERLAIIRRDNQILSCKLSEIMSSGGTVDNWNNYTNKSLNAEKHQRKLKQIQQENQAMLRRITHCQSEYRCSRLDEEWEKVQRLQNHIARYPRGLKTEQKYQKKINDGGFGGSMSNNFMMKSTEEEYQQNSNHLEKCLGH
;
A
#
# COMPACT_ATOMS: atom_id res chain seq x y z
N MET A 1 22.33 15.02 -108.88
CA MET A 1 22.77 15.96 -107.82
C MET A 1 21.71 15.99 -106.74
N THR A 2 21.90 15.26 -105.65
CA THR A 2 21.14 15.46 -104.39
C THR A 2 22.05 15.05 -103.25
N THR A 3 22.61 16.03 -102.56
CA THR A 3 23.51 15.86 -101.41
C THR A 3 22.70 15.57 -100.16
N THR A 4 22.88 14.39 -99.58
CA THR A 4 22.43 14.04 -98.23
C THR A 4 23.25 14.84 -97.23
N THR A 5 22.67 15.89 -96.66
CA THR A 5 23.22 16.66 -95.54
C THR A 5 22.79 16.00 -94.24
N GLU A 6 23.65 15.13 -93.71
CA GLU A 6 23.47 14.54 -92.38
C GLU A 6 23.84 15.59 -91.34
N ASN A 7 22.86 15.97 -90.53
CA ASN A 7 22.91 17.07 -89.57
C ASN A 7 23.59 16.55 -88.27
N PRO A 8 24.77 17.05 -87.88
CA PRO A 8 25.61 16.43 -86.84
C PRO A 8 25.13 16.66 -85.39
N ASP A 9 24.12 17.50 -85.17
CA ASP A 9 23.76 18.00 -83.82
C ASP A 9 22.69 17.15 -83.09
N ALA A 10 22.07 16.17 -83.77
CA ALA A 10 21.00 15.36 -83.20
C ALA A 10 21.37 14.48 -81.97
N PRO A 11 22.57 13.89 -81.83
CA PRO A 11 22.89 13.01 -80.69
C PRO A 11 23.30 13.77 -79.41
N ILE A 12 23.74 15.02 -79.51
CA ILE A 12 24.21 15.82 -78.37
C ILE A 12 23.04 16.35 -77.54
N ILE A 13 21.97 16.78 -78.22
CA ILE A 13 20.76 17.32 -77.59
C ILE A 13 20.04 16.26 -76.74
N ASN A 14 19.98 15.01 -77.22
CA ASN A 14 19.37 13.89 -76.50
C ASN A 14 20.09 13.58 -75.17
N ASN A 15 21.42 13.61 -75.16
CA ASN A 15 22.19 13.45 -73.93
C ASN A 15 21.95 14.61 -72.97
N CYS A 16 22.01 15.86 -73.44
CA CYS A 16 21.80 17.03 -72.60
C CYS A 16 20.40 17.04 -71.95
N MET A 17 19.36 16.67 -72.71
CA MET A 17 17.99 16.54 -72.20
C MET A 17 17.88 15.48 -71.10
N PHE A 18 18.48 14.30 -71.29
CA PHE A 18 18.47 13.22 -70.29
C PHE A 18 19.23 13.61 -69.01
N PHE A 19 20.38 14.26 -69.14
CA PHE A 19 21.14 14.79 -67.99
C PHE A 19 20.34 15.82 -67.20
N ILE A 20 19.67 16.76 -67.88
CA ILE A 20 18.82 17.78 -67.23
C ILE A 20 17.64 17.11 -66.51
N GLN A 21 17.06 16.06 -67.08
CA GLN A 21 15.95 15.33 -66.48
C GLN A 21 16.38 14.60 -65.20
N LEU A 22 17.52 13.89 -65.24
CA LEU A 22 18.09 13.24 -64.07
C LEU A 22 18.44 14.23 -62.94
N GLU A 23 18.98 15.39 -63.29
CA GLU A 23 19.33 16.42 -62.31
C GLU A 23 18.07 16.99 -61.64
N LYS A 24 16.99 17.18 -62.41
CA LYS A 24 15.68 17.60 -61.88
C LYS A 24 15.10 16.56 -60.92
N GLU A 25 15.17 15.28 -61.26
CA GLU A 25 14.69 14.18 -60.41
C GLU A 25 15.49 14.09 -59.11
N ARG A 26 16.82 14.18 -59.20
CA ARG A 26 17.70 14.23 -58.02
C ARG A 26 17.34 15.41 -57.11
N LEU A 27 17.17 16.60 -57.68
CA LEU A 27 16.78 17.79 -56.91
C LEU A 27 15.37 17.67 -56.33
N ALA A 28 14.44 16.99 -56.99
CA ALA A 28 13.10 16.75 -56.47
C ALA A 28 13.12 15.84 -55.23
N ILE A 29 13.97 14.80 -55.24
CA ILE A 29 14.19 13.93 -54.08
C ILE A 29 14.76 14.73 -52.91
N ILE A 30 15.84 15.49 -53.15
CA ILE A 30 16.48 16.32 -52.12
C ILE A 30 15.47 17.32 -51.52
N ARG A 31 14.65 17.97 -52.36
CA ARG A 31 13.62 18.90 -51.86
C ARG A 31 12.57 18.20 -51.01
N ARG A 32 12.10 17.03 -51.44
CA ARG A 32 11.13 16.23 -50.68
C ARG A 32 11.70 15.81 -49.33
N ASP A 33 12.94 15.33 -49.30
CA ASP A 33 13.60 14.88 -48.07
C ASP A 33 13.82 16.05 -47.11
N ASN A 34 14.22 17.22 -47.62
CA ASN A 34 14.36 18.43 -46.82
C ASN A 34 13.02 18.90 -46.23
N GLN A 35 11.92 18.78 -46.98
CA GLN A 35 10.58 19.07 -46.47
C GLN A 35 10.18 18.11 -45.35
N ILE A 36 10.37 16.80 -45.54
CA ILE A 36 10.06 15.79 -44.53
C ILE A 36 10.88 16.04 -43.26
N LEU A 37 12.17 16.33 -43.41
CA LEU A 37 13.05 16.63 -42.29
C LEU A 37 12.57 17.87 -41.53
N SER A 38 12.23 18.94 -42.26
CA SER A 38 11.71 20.17 -41.66
C SER A 38 10.39 19.95 -40.91
N CYS A 39 9.49 19.13 -41.46
CA CYS A 39 8.24 18.76 -40.78
C CYS A 39 8.51 18.01 -39.48
N LYS A 40 9.40 16.99 -39.50
CA LYS A 40 9.76 16.23 -38.29
C LYS A 40 10.45 17.10 -37.24
N LEU A 41 11.31 18.02 -37.65
CA LEU A 41 11.95 18.97 -36.75
C LEU A 41 10.92 19.91 -36.12
N SER A 42 9.99 20.44 -36.91
CA SER A 42 8.88 21.25 -36.39
C SER A 42 8.04 20.48 -35.38
N GLU A 43 7.71 19.23 -35.67
CA GLU A 43 6.98 18.34 -34.77
C GLU A 43 7.72 18.14 -33.44
N ILE A 44 9.02 17.82 -33.46
CA ILE A 44 9.87 17.68 -32.26
C ILE A 44 9.98 19.00 -31.48
N MET A 45 10.17 20.13 -32.18
CA MET A 45 10.29 21.44 -31.55
C MET A 45 8.95 21.86 -30.90
N SER A 46 7.83 21.49 -31.51
CA SER A 46 6.49 21.77 -30.99
C SER A 46 6.08 20.85 -29.84
N SER A 47 6.57 19.60 -29.81
CA SER A 47 6.15 18.58 -28.83
C SER A 47 6.81 18.72 -27.45
N GLY A 48 7.64 19.74 -27.24
CA GLY A 48 8.17 20.11 -25.90
C GLY A 48 9.00 19.03 -25.21
N GLY A 49 9.34 17.93 -25.90
CA GLY A 49 10.12 16.82 -25.35
C GLY A 49 9.32 15.84 -24.48
N THR A 50 8.01 15.67 -24.71
CA THR A 50 7.25 14.61 -24.04
C THR A 50 7.74 13.25 -24.53
N VAL A 51 8.55 12.57 -23.71
CA VAL A 51 8.90 11.17 -23.89
C VAL A 51 7.73 10.34 -23.35
N ASP A 52 7.35 9.28 -24.05
CA ASP A 52 6.26 8.35 -23.70
C ASP A 52 6.71 7.27 -22.69
N ASN A 53 7.67 7.60 -21.84
CA ASN A 53 8.36 6.70 -20.92
C ASN A 53 7.56 6.36 -19.65
N TRP A 54 6.26 6.65 -19.62
CA TRP A 54 5.37 6.11 -18.59
C TRP A 54 4.98 4.68 -18.95
N ASN A 55 5.89 3.76 -18.64
CA ASN A 55 5.55 2.37 -18.65
C ASN A 55 4.67 2.06 -17.44
N ASN A 56 3.37 1.90 -17.67
CA ASN A 56 2.41 1.53 -16.63
C ASN A 56 2.55 0.04 -16.29
N TYR A 57 3.69 -0.34 -15.70
CA TYR A 57 3.89 -1.67 -15.19
C TYR A 57 3.07 -1.85 -13.92
N THR A 58 1.99 -2.62 -14.01
CA THR A 58 1.36 -3.19 -12.81
C THR A 58 2.37 -4.11 -12.16
N ASN A 59 2.77 -3.85 -10.91
CA ASN A 59 3.65 -4.73 -10.15
C ASN A 59 2.99 -6.10 -9.99
N LYS A 60 3.36 -7.06 -10.84
CA LYS A 60 2.92 -8.45 -10.74
C LYS A 60 3.82 -9.17 -9.76
N SER A 61 3.34 -9.32 -8.53
CA SER A 61 3.96 -10.23 -7.57
C SER A 61 3.75 -11.67 -8.07
N LEU A 62 4.83 -12.35 -8.45
CA LEU A 62 4.81 -13.76 -8.89
C LEU A 62 4.22 -14.71 -7.83
N ASN A 63 4.04 -14.24 -6.59
CA ASN A 63 3.56 -15.00 -5.45
C ASN A 63 2.23 -14.50 -4.88
N ALA A 64 1.55 -13.53 -5.51
CA ALA A 64 0.32 -12.93 -4.98
C ALA A 64 -0.77 -13.97 -4.74
N GLU A 65 -0.98 -14.86 -5.70
CA GLU A 65 -2.00 -15.91 -5.60
C GLU A 65 -1.68 -16.93 -4.50
N LYS A 66 -0.40 -17.34 -4.39
CA LYS A 66 0.07 -18.23 -3.32
C LYS A 66 -0.09 -17.59 -1.95
N HIS A 67 0.22 -16.30 -1.83
CA HIS A 67 0.05 -15.53 -0.61
C HIS A 67 -1.44 -15.43 -0.23
N GLN A 68 -2.30 -15.11 -1.19
CA GLN A 68 -3.75 -15.02 -0.97
C GLN A 68 -4.36 -16.36 -0.54
N ARG A 69 -3.92 -17.47 -1.14
CA ARG A 69 -4.34 -18.82 -0.72
C ARG A 69 -3.93 -19.12 0.73
N LYS A 70 -2.69 -18.79 1.10
CA LYS A 70 -2.19 -18.98 2.47
C LYS A 70 -2.92 -18.09 3.48
N LEU A 71 -3.21 -16.84 3.14
CA LEU A 71 -4.02 -15.94 3.96
C LEU A 71 -5.42 -16.52 4.21
N LYS A 72 -6.08 -17.03 3.17
CA LYS A 72 -7.40 -17.67 3.31
C LYS A 72 -7.35 -18.89 4.23
N GLN A 73 -6.32 -19.74 4.11
CA GLN A 73 -6.14 -20.89 5.01
C GLN A 73 -5.96 -20.45 6.47
N ILE A 74 -5.04 -19.51 6.73
CA ILE A 74 -4.79 -18.99 8.08
C ILE A 74 -6.07 -18.39 8.66
N GLN A 75 -6.84 -17.65 7.86
CA GLN A 75 -8.09 -17.04 8.31
C GLN A 75 -9.14 -18.10 8.67
N GLN A 76 -9.26 -19.16 7.89
CA GLN A 76 -10.16 -20.28 8.19
C GLN A 76 -9.74 -21.00 9.48
N GLU A 77 -8.44 -21.28 9.65
CA GLU A 77 -7.90 -21.89 10.86
C GLU A 77 -8.13 -21.01 12.09
N ASN A 78 -7.87 -19.70 11.97
CA ASN A 78 -8.12 -18.73 13.04
C ASN A 78 -9.60 -18.66 13.43
N GLN A 79 -10.51 -18.70 12.46
CA GLN A 79 -11.95 -18.75 12.73
C GLN A 79 -12.35 -20.04 13.45
N ALA A 80 -11.79 -21.19 13.06
CA ALA A 80 -12.03 -22.46 13.73
C ALA A 80 -11.50 -22.46 15.17
N MET A 81 -10.29 -21.92 15.39
CA MET A 81 -9.72 -21.74 16.73
C MET A 81 -10.58 -20.81 17.59
N LEU A 82 -11.02 -19.68 17.05
CA LEU A 82 -11.90 -18.74 17.75
C LEU A 82 -13.21 -19.40 18.14
N ARG A 83 -13.84 -20.17 17.24
CA ARG A 83 -15.04 -20.95 17.56
C ARG A 83 -14.77 -21.93 18.70
N ARG A 84 -13.65 -22.65 18.66
CA ARG A 84 -13.28 -23.57 19.75
C ARG A 84 -13.10 -22.85 21.07
N ILE A 85 -12.33 -21.75 21.11
CA ILE A 85 -12.09 -20.98 22.32
C ILE A 85 -13.40 -20.42 22.90
N THR A 86 -14.29 -19.91 22.05
CA THR A 86 -15.58 -19.34 22.47
C THR A 86 -16.59 -20.39 22.94
N HIS A 87 -16.62 -21.57 22.31
CA HIS A 87 -17.52 -22.66 22.69
C HIS A 87 -17.00 -23.50 23.85
N CYS A 88 -15.68 -23.56 24.03
CA CYS A 88 -15.08 -24.13 25.22
C CYS A 88 -15.45 -23.27 26.43
N GLN A 89 -16.39 -23.75 27.25
CA GLN A 89 -16.62 -23.16 28.56
C GLN A 89 -15.40 -23.44 29.45
N SER A 90 -14.90 -22.42 30.16
CA SER A 90 -13.83 -22.61 31.12
C SER A 90 -14.30 -23.54 32.24
N GLU A 91 -13.63 -24.67 32.44
CA GLU A 91 -13.84 -25.53 33.63
C GLU A 91 -13.57 -24.75 34.94
N TYR A 92 -12.75 -23.70 34.82
CA TYR A 92 -12.55 -22.66 35.83
C TYR A 92 -13.85 -21.88 36.03
N ARG A 93 -14.74 -22.39 36.90
CA ARG A 93 -15.87 -21.62 37.41
C ARG A 93 -15.32 -20.57 38.37
N CYS A 94 -15.08 -19.34 37.90
CA CYS A 94 -14.59 -18.24 38.75
C CYS A 94 -15.43 -18.12 40.03
N SER A 95 -16.76 -18.20 39.91
CA SER A 95 -17.68 -18.21 41.07
C SER A 95 -17.33 -19.26 42.12
N ARG A 96 -16.99 -20.49 41.72
CA ARG A 96 -16.62 -21.55 42.68
C ARG A 96 -15.28 -21.23 43.36
N LEU A 97 -14.33 -20.68 42.60
CA LEU A 97 -13.04 -20.32 43.15
C LEU A 97 -13.11 -19.11 44.06
N ASP A 98 -14.00 -18.16 43.78
CA ASP A 98 -14.29 -17.04 44.65
C ASP A 98 -14.89 -17.51 45.98
N GLU A 99 -15.83 -18.45 45.93
CA GLU A 99 -16.40 -19.10 47.13
C GLU A 99 -15.32 -19.85 47.93
N GLU A 100 -14.49 -20.65 47.27
CA GLU A 100 -13.39 -21.38 47.92
C GLU A 100 -12.34 -20.41 48.48
N TRP A 101 -12.03 -19.34 47.76
CA TRP A 101 -11.14 -18.28 48.23
C TRP A 101 -11.70 -17.59 49.47
N GLU A 102 -13.00 -17.29 49.50
CA GLU A 102 -13.64 -16.70 50.66
C GLU A 102 -13.59 -17.64 51.88
N LYS A 103 -13.85 -18.94 51.69
CA LYS A 103 -13.70 -19.95 52.76
C LYS A 103 -12.28 -20.00 53.30
N VAL A 104 -11.29 -20.01 52.40
CA VAL A 104 -9.87 -19.98 52.76
C VAL A 104 -9.54 -18.69 53.51
N GLN A 105 -10.02 -17.53 53.07
CA GLN A 105 -9.81 -16.25 53.75
C GLN A 105 -10.40 -16.25 55.17
N ARG A 106 -11.63 -16.74 55.34
CA ARG A 106 -12.28 -16.88 56.65
C ARG A 106 -11.50 -17.83 57.55
N LEU A 107 -11.13 -19.01 57.06
CA LEU A 107 -10.33 -19.97 57.81
C LEU A 107 -8.99 -19.35 58.22
N GLN A 108 -8.31 -18.70 57.27
CA GLN A 108 -7.06 -18.02 57.52
C GLN A 108 -7.24 -17.02 58.66
N ASN A 109 -8.33 -16.23 58.66
CA ASN A 109 -8.62 -15.21 59.68
C ASN A 109 -8.87 -15.84 61.05
N HIS A 110 -9.56 -16.98 61.10
CA HIS A 110 -9.81 -17.71 62.34
C HIS A 110 -8.55 -18.35 62.93
N ILE A 111 -7.64 -18.88 62.10
CA ILE A 111 -6.37 -19.46 62.56
C ILE A 111 -5.25 -18.42 62.74
N ALA A 112 -5.54 -17.15 62.44
CA ALA A 112 -4.56 -16.10 62.54
C ALA A 112 -4.20 -15.85 64.00
N ARG A 113 -2.91 -15.99 64.36
CA ARG A 113 -2.42 -15.59 65.68
C ARG A 113 -2.55 -14.08 65.93
N TYR A 114 -2.61 -13.29 64.87
CA TYR A 114 -2.74 -11.83 64.92
C TYR A 114 -3.82 -11.35 63.94
N PRO A 115 -4.60 -10.31 64.28
CA PRO A 115 -5.65 -9.80 63.40
C PRO A 115 -5.05 -9.33 62.07
N ARG A 116 -5.48 -9.95 60.97
CA ARG A 116 -5.12 -9.54 59.62
C ARG A 116 -6.21 -8.61 59.08
N GLY A 117 -5.82 -7.39 58.72
CA GLY A 117 -6.74 -6.32 58.28
C GLY A 117 -6.50 -4.96 58.93
N LEU A 118 -5.69 -4.86 59.99
CA LEU A 118 -5.39 -3.59 60.69
C LEU A 118 -4.18 -2.84 60.10
N LYS A 119 -4.06 -2.73 58.77
CA LYS A 119 -2.96 -1.99 58.15
C LYS A 119 -3.39 -1.14 56.94
N THR A 120 -4.38 -0.26 57.09
CA THR A 120 -4.50 0.90 56.17
C THR A 120 -5.20 2.17 56.70
N GLU A 121 -5.90 2.16 57.84
CA GLU A 121 -6.64 3.38 58.30
C GLU A 121 -5.88 4.30 59.27
N GLN A 122 -4.61 4.02 59.58
CA GLN A 122 -3.80 4.92 60.44
C GLN A 122 -2.71 5.69 59.67
N LYS A 123 -2.53 5.43 58.37
CA LYS A 123 -1.54 6.16 57.54
C LYS A 123 -2.15 7.21 56.60
N TYR A 124 -3.48 7.27 56.47
CA TYR A 124 -4.15 8.32 55.67
C TYR A 124 -4.57 9.56 56.48
N GLN A 125 -4.64 9.47 57.81
CA GLN A 125 -4.89 10.63 58.67
C GLN A 125 -3.62 11.45 58.97
N LYS A 126 -2.42 10.91 58.69
CA LYS A 126 -1.13 11.58 58.97
C LYS A 126 -0.47 12.24 57.75
N LYS A 127 -1.12 12.24 56.58
CA LYS A 127 -0.63 12.85 55.33
C LYS A 127 -1.51 14.01 54.83
N ILE A 128 -2.17 14.72 55.73
CA ILE A 128 -2.81 16.01 55.43
C ILE A 128 -2.04 17.20 56.02
N ASN A 129 -1.00 16.94 56.83
CA ASN A 129 -0.20 17.99 57.47
C ASN A 129 1.23 18.14 56.93
N ASP A 130 1.73 17.16 56.16
CA ASP A 130 3.06 17.24 55.54
C ASP A 130 2.92 16.99 54.04
N GLY A 131 3.15 18.04 53.26
CA GLY A 131 2.84 18.12 51.83
C GLY A 131 3.54 17.08 50.94
N GLY A 132 2.96 16.86 49.77
CA GLY A 132 3.63 16.16 48.66
C GLY A 132 2.70 15.31 47.80
N PHE A 133 2.28 15.90 46.68
CA PHE A 133 2.03 15.29 45.35
C PHE A 133 1.87 13.75 45.26
N GLY A 134 0.73 13.30 44.71
CA GLY A 134 0.58 11.93 44.23
C GLY A 134 -0.84 11.58 43.82
N GLY A 135 -1.24 11.98 42.61
CA GLY A 135 -2.53 11.65 42.02
C GLY A 135 -2.73 10.15 41.84
N SER A 136 -3.92 9.68 42.18
CA SER A 136 -4.37 8.31 41.90
C SER A 136 -4.81 8.24 40.43
N MET A 137 -4.05 7.53 39.59
CA MET A 137 -4.50 7.17 38.25
C MET A 137 -5.54 6.04 38.38
N SER A 138 -6.79 6.37 38.07
CA SER A 138 -7.92 5.44 38.08
C SER A 138 -7.77 4.41 36.96
N ASN A 139 -7.81 3.12 37.31
CA ASN A 139 -7.73 1.96 36.39
C ASN A 139 -8.93 1.82 35.42
N ASN A 140 -9.78 2.83 35.29
CA ASN A 140 -10.91 2.84 34.33
C ASN A 140 -10.51 3.33 32.93
N PHE A 141 -9.27 3.80 32.73
CA PHE A 141 -8.80 4.27 31.42
C PHE A 141 -8.33 3.13 30.50
N MET A 142 -7.84 2.02 31.07
CA MET A 142 -7.15 0.96 30.31
C MET A 142 -8.12 0.00 29.56
N MET A 143 -9.38 -0.13 30.01
CA MET A 143 -10.37 -1.00 29.34
C MET A 143 -11.17 -0.30 28.25
N LYS A 144 -11.36 1.02 28.36
CA LYS A 144 -11.99 1.82 27.29
C LYS A 144 -11.11 1.89 26.06
N SER A 145 -9.80 2.06 26.24
CA SER A 145 -8.86 2.11 25.12
C SER A 145 -8.86 0.83 24.30
N THR A 146 -8.98 -0.35 24.95
CA THR A 146 -9.00 -1.62 24.22
C THR A 146 -10.30 -1.83 23.45
N GLU A 147 -11.46 -1.51 24.04
CA GLU A 147 -12.75 -1.63 23.35
C GLU A 147 -12.86 -0.63 22.18
N GLU A 148 -12.39 0.59 22.37
CA GLU A 148 -12.32 1.62 21.31
C GLU A 148 -11.37 1.21 20.18
N GLU A 149 -10.21 0.60 20.49
CA GLU A 149 -9.27 0.05 19.49
C GLU A 149 -9.88 -1.12 18.71
N TYR A 150 -10.60 -2.04 19.36
CA TYR A 150 -11.30 -3.13 18.69
C TYR A 150 -12.39 -2.60 17.75
N GLN A 151 -13.16 -1.60 18.18
CA GLN A 151 -14.19 -0.97 17.37
C GLN A 151 -13.58 -0.21 16.18
N GLN A 152 -12.48 0.53 16.39
CA GLN A 152 -11.77 1.24 15.32
C GLN A 152 -11.14 0.29 14.31
N ASN A 153 -10.54 -0.81 14.75
CA ASN A 153 -9.96 -1.80 13.87
C ASN A 153 -11.03 -2.56 13.07
N SER A 154 -12.18 -2.89 13.67
CA SER A 154 -13.32 -3.48 12.96
C SER A 154 -13.88 -2.53 11.90
N ASN A 155 -14.08 -1.26 12.28
CA ASN A 155 -14.59 -0.23 11.36
C ASN A 155 -13.60 0.06 10.22
N HIS A 156 -12.29 0.01 10.47
CA HIS A 156 -11.25 0.17 9.45
C HIS A 156 -11.23 -1.01 8.48
N LEU A 157 -11.40 -2.24 8.97
CA LEU A 157 -11.49 -3.44 8.14
C LEU A 157 -12.75 -3.44 7.26
N GLU A 158 -13.91 -2.98 7.76
CA GLU A 158 -15.12 -2.82 6.93
C GLU A 158 -14.96 -1.75 5.86
N LYS A 159 -14.29 -0.62 6.17
CA LYS A 159 -14.04 0.46 5.21
C LYS A 159 -13.06 0.07 4.09
N CYS A 160 -12.10 -0.82 4.38
CA CYS A 160 -11.12 -1.33 3.42
C CYS A 160 -11.67 -2.46 2.54
N LEU A 161 -12.77 -3.10 2.92
CA LEU A 161 -13.46 -4.16 2.18
C LEU A 161 -14.69 -3.65 1.40
N GLY A 162 -14.73 -2.34 1.12
CA GLY A 162 -15.86 -1.56 0.62
C GLY A 162 -16.87 -2.26 -0.29
N HIS A 163 -18.14 -1.96 0.00
CA HIS A 163 -19.06 -1.43 -1.01
C HIS A 163 -18.71 0.02 -1.30
#